data_AF-A0A8J3KIY3-F1
#
_entry.id   AF-A0A8J3KIY3-F1
#
_cell.length_a   1.000
_cell.length_b   1.000
_cell.length_c   1.000
_cell.angle_alpha   90.00
_cell.angle_beta   90.00
_cell.angle_gamma   90.00
#
_symmetry.space_group_name_H-M   'P 1'
#
loop_
_entity.id
_entity.type
_entity.pdbx_description
1 polymer ?
#
loop_
_entity_poly.entity_id
_entity_poly.type
_entity_poly.pdbx_seq_one_letter_code
_entity_poly.pdbx_strand_id
1 'polypeptide(L)'
;MPTNRRAAQLLAATCSALTETTRRHMPAGPYRDFTAWAYSADNPRRHEYLQSTGVVQLVTMNIRMLSGLVEEDDWPAMLQHAGLMNAYQVFEVVSDDLAIGLGHPVLDAAQTRRLELIGALNRSMLQALAPGRNTPAMLLLSGPAREAARHASGFEQSLVKGKRAGMAEDYARHVGADAPLLQDVEYGLWAALVANVESCRDLVDGIADAPTASLVRQGLADRYRAVERTLRAEHLSRLDLAALGGQSILVLPTLGYFVCVLNDVLAPVPGQRAVLADGTLSDLLSDAALLVRLQNDLGTRLLRMPAVQQHALINRIVRACDAGGPDTAEGALDRLAVDPDTAFNRLRKDIVNGEANVALWHARRATDATSALTALADSLAYYSGLYSLHSARLAAGLAALDARLDDRRATTLIDRFVRFHERMYSHAHTDPLGEYAI
;
A
#
# COMPACT_ATOMS: atom_id res chain seq x y z
N MET A 1 -14.84 11.70 -22.26
CA MET A 1 -15.72 11.54 -21.08
C MET A 1 -15.85 12.90 -20.42
N PRO A 2 -17.05 13.37 -20.05
CA PRO A 2 -17.17 14.60 -19.27
C PRO A 2 -16.35 14.41 -17.99
N THR A 3 -15.33 15.24 -17.82
CA THR A 3 -14.43 15.23 -16.68
C THR A 3 -15.27 15.46 -15.44
N ASN A 4 -15.41 14.44 -14.58
CA ASN A 4 -16.04 14.60 -13.28
C ASN A 4 -15.35 15.77 -12.56
N ARG A 5 -16.09 16.86 -12.32
CA ARG A 5 -15.55 18.12 -11.75
C ARG A 5 -14.81 17.85 -10.44
N ARG A 6 -15.39 17.03 -9.55
CA ARG A 6 -14.78 16.66 -8.27
C ARG A 6 -13.48 15.86 -8.47
N ALA A 7 -13.42 14.97 -9.47
CA ALA A 7 -12.19 14.24 -9.78
C ALA A 7 -11.07 15.16 -10.29
N ALA A 8 -11.39 16.14 -11.15
CA ALA A 8 -10.42 17.13 -11.61
C ALA A 8 -9.89 18.00 -10.45
N GLN A 9 -10.79 18.43 -9.55
CA GLN A 9 -10.41 19.19 -8.35
C GLN A 9 -9.52 18.36 -7.41
N LEU A 10 -9.85 17.08 -7.17
CA LEU A 10 -9.04 16.21 -6.32
C LEU A 10 -7.67 15.90 -6.92
N LEU A 11 -7.59 15.70 -8.24
CA LEU A 11 -6.31 15.55 -8.93
C LEU A 11 -5.44 16.80 -8.76
N ALA A 12 -6.03 17.99 -8.95
CA ALA A 12 -5.31 19.25 -8.77
C ALA A 12 -4.82 19.43 -7.32
N ALA A 13 -5.68 19.18 -6.33
CA ALA A 13 -5.33 19.24 -4.91
C ALA A 13 -4.21 18.25 -4.56
N THR A 14 -4.27 17.02 -5.08
CA THR A 14 -3.24 16.00 -4.88
C THR A 14 -1.90 16.43 -5.46
N CYS A 15 -1.88 16.95 -6.70
CA CYS A 15 -0.65 17.44 -7.33
C CYS A 15 -0.06 18.64 -6.58
N SER A 16 -0.92 19.55 -6.08
CA SER A 16 -0.50 20.69 -5.27
C SER A 16 0.16 20.22 -3.96
N ALA A 17 -0.49 19.29 -3.24
CA ALA A 17 0.05 18.70 -2.02
C ALA A 17 1.40 18.01 -2.27
N LEU A 18 1.51 17.18 -3.31
CA LEU A 18 2.77 16.51 -3.69
C LEU A 18 3.89 17.50 -4.00
N THR A 19 3.58 18.58 -4.74
CA THR A 19 4.55 19.63 -5.08
C THR A 19 5.04 20.34 -3.82
N GLU A 20 4.12 20.69 -2.92
CA GLU A 20 4.46 21.36 -1.67
C GLU A 20 5.26 20.45 -0.73
N THR A 21 4.84 19.19 -0.54
CA THR A 21 5.57 18.19 0.25
C THR A 21 6.98 17.97 -0.32
N THR A 22 7.12 17.87 -1.64
CA THR A 22 8.42 17.75 -2.31
C THR A 22 9.29 18.96 -2.02
N ARG A 23 8.76 20.18 -2.21
CA ARG A 23 9.50 21.43 -2.01
C ARG A 23 9.93 21.62 -0.56
N ARG A 24 9.04 21.30 0.38
CA ARG A 24 9.22 21.55 1.82
C ARG A 24 10.13 20.52 2.48
N HIS A 25 9.96 19.24 2.14
CA HIS A 25 10.54 18.15 2.92
C HIS A 25 11.62 17.36 2.22
N MET A 26 11.66 17.33 0.88
CA MET A 26 12.78 16.68 0.20
C MET A 26 14.04 17.55 0.33
N PRO A 27 15.17 16.97 0.79
CA PRO A 27 16.47 17.61 0.74
C PRO A 27 16.81 18.07 -0.68
N ALA A 28 17.52 19.19 -0.80
CA ALA A 28 17.96 19.69 -2.09
C ALA A 28 18.87 18.69 -2.82
N GLY A 29 18.62 18.49 -4.11
CA GLY A 29 19.43 17.64 -4.97
C GLY A 29 18.68 17.17 -6.21
N PRO A 30 19.37 16.46 -7.12
CA PRO A 30 18.84 16.02 -8.41
C PRO A 30 17.49 15.29 -8.33
N TYR A 31 17.33 14.42 -7.34
CA TYR A 31 16.09 13.66 -7.18
C TYR A 31 14.88 14.52 -6.82
N ARG A 32 15.06 15.54 -5.97
CA ARG A 32 13.99 16.47 -5.61
C ARG A 32 13.56 17.26 -6.84
N ASP A 33 14.53 17.78 -7.58
CA ASP A 33 14.27 18.64 -8.73
C ASP A 33 13.61 17.82 -9.86
N PHE A 34 14.05 16.57 -10.08
CA PHE A 34 13.37 15.60 -10.93
C PHE A 34 11.92 15.35 -10.47
N THR A 35 11.70 15.08 -9.18
CA THR A 35 10.35 14.79 -8.65
C THR A 35 9.42 16.00 -8.79
N ALA A 36 9.92 17.21 -8.53
CA ALA A 36 9.17 18.45 -8.69
C ALA A 36 8.79 18.68 -10.17
N TRP A 37 9.75 18.50 -11.09
CA TRP A 37 9.47 18.56 -12.53
C TRP A 37 8.46 17.49 -12.96
N ALA A 38 8.57 16.26 -12.44
CA ALA A 38 7.73 15.15 -12.86
C ALA A 38 6.24 15.37 -12.56
N TYR A 39 5.90 16.10 -11.48
CA TYR A 39 4.52 16.51 -11.16
C TYR A 39 4.07 17.82 -11.84
N SER A 40 5.01 18.60 -12.38
CA SER A 40 4.74 19.88 -13.03
C SER A 40 3.98 19.73 -14.35
N ALA A 41 3.41 20.84 -14.85
CA ALA A 41 2.79 20.89 -16.16
C ALA A 41 3.79 20.81 -17.33
N ASP A 42 5.08 21.06 -17.06
CA ASP A 42 6.15 21.09 -18.06
C ASP A 42 6.64 19.67 -18.43
N ASN A 43 6.25 18.64 -17.67
CA ASN A 43 6.51 17.26 -18.01
C ASN A 43 5.56 16.78 -19.13
N PRO A 44 6.05 16.49 -20.35
CA PRO A 44 5.20 16.04 -21.45
C PRO A 44 4.54 14.67 -21.19
N ARG A 45 5.11 13.88 -20.28
CA ARG A 45 4.61 12.55 -19.86
C ARG A 45 4.00 12.58 -18.46
N ARG A 46 3.57 13.76 -17.99
CA ARG A 46 2.97 13.94 -16.66
C ARG A 46 1.85 12.94 -16.37
N HIS A 47 0.98 12.67 -17.34
CA HIS A 47 -0.11 11.71 -17.14
C HIS A 47 0.40 10.29 -16.86
N GLU A 48 1.39 9.82 -17.63
CA GLU A 48 2.01 8.52 -17.41
C GLU A 48 2.72 8.47 -16.04
N TYR A 49 3.35 9.57 -15.62
CA TYR A 49 3.99 9.65 -14.31
C TYR A 49 2.95 9.53 -13.19
N LEU A 50 1.88 10.32 -13.25
CA LEU A 50 0.77 10.27 -12.29
C LEU A 50 0.09 8.90 -12.23
N GLN A 51 0.00 8.19 -13.36
CA GLN A 51 -0.48 6.81 -13.38
C GLN A 51 0.51 5.88 -12.68
N SER A 52 1.80 5.96 -13.03
CA SER A 52 2.84 5.09 -12.47
C SER A 52 3.08 5.27 -10.97
N THR A 53 2.81 6.46 -10.43
CA THR A 53 2.89 6.73 -8.98
C THR A 53 1.56 6.46 -8.26
N GLY A 54 0.57 5.86 -8.94
CA GLY A 54 -0.73 5.52 -8.36
C GLY A 54 -1.68 6.70 -8.12
N VAL A 55 -1.31 7.94 -8.46
CA VAL A 55 -2.13 9.14 -8.20
C VAL A 55 -3.49 9.07 -8.89
N VAL A 56 -3.52 8.60 -10.14
CA VAL A 56 -4.78 8.44 -10.88
C VAL A 56 -5.72 7.46 -10.17
N GLN A 57 -5.17 6.37 -9.65
CA GLN A 57 -5.94 5.34 -8.95
C GLN A 57 -6.42 5.81 -7.58
N LEU A 58 -5.58 6.52 -6.82
CA LEU A 58 -5.97 7.18 -5.57
C LEU A 58 -7.12 8.18 -5.77
N VAL A 59 -7.02 9.04 -6.78
CA VAL A 59 -8.11 9.99 -7.11
C VAL A 59 -9.38 9.24 -7.46
N THR A 60 -9.29 8.18 -8.27
CA THR A 60 -10.45 7.37 -8.66
C THR A 60 -11.10 6.68 -7.45
N MET A 61 -10.28 6.12 -6.56
CA MET A 61 -10.72 5.49 -5.32
C MET A 61 -11.43 6.49 -4.42
N ASN A 62 -10.78 7.61 -4.09
CA ASN A 62 -11.31 8.63 -3.18
C ASN A 62 -12.60 9.26 -3.72
N ILE A 63 -12.71 9.50 -5.03
CA ILE A 63 -13.97 9.99 -5.62
C ILE A 63 -15.08 8.96 -5.47
N ARG A 64 -14.82 7.67 -5.69
CA ARG A 64 -15.83 6.62 -5.49
C ARG A 64 -16.24 6.50 -4.03
N MET A 65 -15.29 6.60 -3.11
CA MET A 65 -15.55 6.53 -1.67
C MET A 65 -16.38 7.73 -1.19
N LEU A 66 -15.95 8.95 -1.50
CA LEU A 66 -16.48 10.21 -0.96
C LEU A 66 -17.71 10.74 -1.69
N SER A 67 -18.09 10.15 -2.82
CA SER A 67 -19.23 10.62 -3.63
C SER A 67 -20.53 10.68 -2.80
N GLY A 68 -21.11 11.87 -2.68
CA GLY A 68 -22.34 12.09 -1.91
C GLY A 68 -22.18 11.95 -0.38
N LEU A 69 -20.96 11.90 0.15
CA LEU A 69 -20.68 11.92 1.59
C LEU A 69 -20.20 13.30 2.10
N VAL A 70 -19.92 14.21 1.17
CA VAL A 70 -19.37 15.55 1.44
C VAL A 70 -20.21 16.56 0.70
N GLU A 71 -20.77 17.51 1.44
CA GLU A 71 -21.52 18.65 0.92
C GLU A 71 -20.64 19.56 0.06
N GLU A 72 -21.25 20.36 -0.81
CA GLU A 72 -20.48 21.23 -1.72
C GLU A 72 -19.63 22.27 -0.96
N ASP A 73 -20.15 22.80 0.16
CA ASP A 73 -19.46 23.81 0.97
C ASP A 73 -18.25 23.23 1.72
N ASP A 74 -18.29 21.95 2.09
CA ASP A 74 -17.21 21.24 2.79
C ASP A 74 -16.17 20.65 1.84
N TRP A 75 -16.48 20.59 0.54
CA TRP A 75 -15.61 19.97 -0.46
C TRP A 75 -14.20 20.58 -0.51
N PRO A 76 -14.00 21.91 -0.44
CA PRO A 76 -12.66 22.50 -0.39
C PRO A 76 -11.81 22.02 0.79
N ALA A 77 -12.41 21.88 1.98
CA ALA A 77 -11.70 21.37 3.16
C ALA A 77 -11.38 19.88 3.01
N MET A 78 -12.31 19.08 2.48
CA MET A 78 -12.03 17.68 2.14
C MET A 78 -10.89 17.55 1.12
N LEU A 79 -10.81 18.41 0.11
CA LEU A 79 -9.71 18.39 -0.88
C LEU A 79 -8.35 18.61 -0.22
N GLN A 80 -8.26 19.48 0.79
CA GLN A 80 -7.03 19.71 1.55
C GLN A 80 -6.60 18.43 2.29
N HIS A 81 -7.53 17.82 3.04
CA HIS A 81 -7.23 16.60 3.81
C HIS A 81 -6.92 15.40 2.90
N ALA A 82 -7.68 15.22 1.82
CA ALA A 82 -7.44 14.16 0.85
C ALA A 82 -6.11 14.36 0.11
N GLY A 83 -5.72 15.61 -0.16
CA GLY A 83 -4.41 15.95 -0.73
C GLY A 83 -3.26 15.52 0.16
N LEU A 84 -3.34 15.77 1.47
CA LEU A 84 -2.34 15.32 2.45
C LEU A 84 -2.21 13.79 2.49
N MET A 85 -3.35 13.09 2.60
CA MET A 85 -3.36 11.61 2.61
C MET A 85 -2.77 11.04 1.31
N ASN A 86 -3.17 11.57 0.16
CA ASN A 86 -2.66 11.11 -1.12
C ASN A 86 -1.16 11.37 -1.27
N ALA A 87 -0.66 12.53 -0.82
CA ALA A 87 0.76 12.84 -0.86
C ALA A 87 1.57 11.83 -0.03
N TYR A 88 1.12 11.55 1.20
CA TYR A 88 1.72 10.53 2.05
C TYR A 88 1.70 9.14 1.40
N GLN A 89 0.55 8.69 0.89
CA GLN A 89 0.43 7.38 0.21
C GLN A 89 1.38 7.25 -0.99
N VAL A 90 1.53 8.31 -1.79
CA VAL A 90 2.47 8.28 -2.93
C VAL A 90 3.93 8.12 -2.47
N PHE A 91 4.31 8.70 -1.33
CA PHE A 91 5.64 8.47 -0.76
C PHE A 91 5.79 7.10 -0.10
N GLU A 92 4.70 6.51 0.39
CA GLU A 92 4.68 5.12 0.87
C GLU A 92 4.95 4.11 -0.24
N VAL A 93 4.52 4.37 -1.49
CA VAL A 93 4.87 3.53 -2.66
C VAL A 93 6.39 3.40 -2.79
N VAL A 94 7.14 4.45 -2.50
CA VAL A 94 8.61 4.39 -2.55
C VAL A 94 9.18 3.41 -1.53
N SER A 95 8.58 3.32 -0.34
CA SER A 95 8.97 2.35 0.68
C SER A 95 8.51 0.92 0.38
N ASP A 96 7.34 0.76 -0.26
CA ASP A 96 6.85 -0.55 -0.69
C ASP A 96 7.68 -1.09 -1.86
N ASP A 97 8.07 -0.24 -2.81
CA ASP A 97 8.99 -0.55 -3.91
C ASP A 97 10.33 -1.09 -3.36
N LEU A 98 10.87 -0.50 -2.30
CA LEU A 98 12.09 -1.02 -1.64
C LEU A 98 11.95 -2.44 -1.10
N ALA A 99 10.73 -2.86 -0.74
CA ALA A 99 10.45 -4.20 -0.23
C ALA A 99 10.33 -5.26 -1.33
N ILE A 100 10.32 -4.87 -2.61
CA ILE A 100 10.33 -5.78 -3.75
C ILE A 100 11.56 -6.70 -3.68
N GLY A 101 11.32 -8.00 -3.84
CA GLY A 101 12.32 -9.05 -3.71
C GLY A 101 12.68 -9.42 -2.28
N LEU A 102 12.11 -8.81 -1.23
CA LEU A 102 12.41 -9.16 0.16
C LEU A 102 11.49 -10.24 0.75
N GLY A 103 10.55 -10.75 -0.04
CA GLY A 103 9.68 -11.85 0.36
C GLY A 103 10.32 -13.24 0.30
N HIS A 104 11.56 -13.35 -0.21
CA HIS A 104 12.33 -14.60 -0.24
C HIS A 104 12.94 -14.90 1.14
N PRO A 105 13.07 -16.18 1.52
CA PRO A 105 13.67 -16.55 2.81
C PRO A 105 15.19 -16.37 2.85
N VAL A 106 15.84 -16.41 1.68
CA VAL A 106 17.28 -16.21 1.53
C VAL A 106 17.49 -14.93 0.76
N LEU A 107 18.28 -14.02 1.32
CA LEU A 107 18.55 -12.70 0.77
C LEU A 107 20.02 -12.60 0.38
N ASP A 108 20.29 -12.00 -0.78
CA ASP A 108 21.63 -11.59 -1.19
C ASP A 108 22.08 -10.32 -0.44
N ALA A 109 23.34 -9.91 -0.65
CA ALA A 109 23.91 -8.75 0.04
C ALA A 109 23.18 -7.43 -0.27
N ALA A 110 22.62 -7.28 -1.47
CA ALA A 110 21.88 -6.08 -1.86
C ALA A 110 20.49 -6.05 -1.18
N GLN A 111 19.80 -7.19 -1.15
CA GLN A 111 18.54 -7.40 -0.46
C GLN A 111 18.69 -7.20 1.06
N THR A 112 19.75 -7.73 1.67
CA THR A 112 20.04 -7.49 3.11
C THR A 112 20.21 -6.00 3.40
N ARG A 113 20.94 -5.26 2.56
CA ARG A 113 21.10 -3.81 2.72
C ARG A 113 19.79 -3.05 2.57
N ARG A 114 18.92 -3.46 1.63
CA ARG A 114 17.57 -2.88 1.50
C ARG A 114 16.69 -3.18 2.71
N LEU A 115 16.77 -4.40 3.26
CA LEU A 115 16.08 -4.75 4.50
C LEU A 115 16.53 -3.88 5.69
N GLU A 116 17.82 -3.57 5.80
CA GLU A 116 18.35 -2.66 6.81
C GLU A 116 17.83 -1.22 6.63
N LEU A 117 17.77 -0.75 5.38
CA LEU A 117 17.21 0.57 5.03
C LEU A 117 15.73 0.68 5.43
N ILE A 118 14.91 -0.32 5.09
CA ILE A 118 13.51 -0.37 5.48
C ILE A 118 13.38 -0.38 7.00
N GLY A 119 14.20 -1.16 7.70
CA GLY A 119 14.18 -1.15 9.16
C GLY A 119 14.55 0.21 9.77
N ALA A 120 15.48 0.95 9.16
CA ALA A 120 15.79 2.32 9.57
C ALA A 120 14.63 3.29 9.29
N LEU A 121 13.95 3.14 8.15
CA LEU A 121 12.74 3.89 7.83
C LEU A 121 11.62 3.63 8.84
N ASN A 122 11.29 2.35 9.10
CA ASN A 122 10.26 1.95 10.06
C ASN A 122 10.52 2.55 11.45
N ARG A 123 11.77 2.51 11.93
CA ARG A 123 12.14 3.15 13.20
C ARG A 123 11.96 4.67 13.15
N SER A 124 12.31 5.31 12.04
CA SER A 124 12.17 6.76 11.88
C SER A 124 10.69 7.18 11.87
N MET A 125 9.85 6.41 11.18
CA MET A 125 8.40 6.58 11.17
C MET A 125 7.79 6.46 12.56
N LEU A 126 8.15 5.41 13.30
CA LEU A 126 7.69 5.24 14.70
C LEU A 126 8.13 6.40 15.60
N GLN A 127 9.32 6.95 15.38
CA GLN A 127 9.78 8.14 16.11
C GLN A 127 9.01 9.40 15.71
N ALA A 128 8.68 9.58 14.43
CA ALA A 128 7.89 10.71 13.95
C ALA A 128 6.44 10.66 14.45
N LEU A 129 5.87 9.47 14.60
CA LEU A 129 4.53 9.25 15.14
C LEU A 129 4.45 9.35 16.66
N ALA A 130 5.58 9.31 17.38
CA ALA A 130 5.59 9.39 18.83
C ALA A 130 5.16 10.81 19.30
N PRO A 131 4.19 10.92 20.23
CA PRO A 131 3.74 12.22 20.72
C PRO A 131 4.89 13.09 21.27
N GLY A 132 4.90 14.37 20.89
CA GLY A 132 5.89 15.35 21.35
C GLY A 132 7.30 15.23 20.73
N ARG A 133 7.52 14.31 19.79
CA ARG A 133 8.81 14.19 19.09
C ARG A 133 8.83 14.98 17.79
N ASN A 134 9.75 15.94 17.71
CA ASN A 134 9.91 16.84 16.55
C ASN A 134 11.28 16.70 15.87
N THR A 135 11.97 15.56 16.05
CA THR A 135 13.26 15.34 15.37
C THR A 135 13.04 15.30 13.85
N PRO A 136 13.73 16.15 13.06
CA PRO A 136 13.62 16.13 11.61
C PRO A 136 14.01 14.77 11.01
N ALA A 137 13.25 14.31 10.01
CA ALA A 137 13.47 13.04 9.34
C ALA A 137 14.86 12.94 8.69
N MET A 138 15.40 14.06 8.20
CA MET A 138 16.77 14.11 7.69
C MET A 138 17.81 13.66 8.73
N LEU A 139 17.59 13.97 10.01
CA LEU A 139 18.48 13.54 11.09
C LEU A 139 18.23 12.08 11.46
N LEU A 140 16.96 11.66 11.52
CA LEU A 140 16.58 10.27 11.81
C LEU A 140 17.13 9.28 10.78
N LEU A 141 17.16 9.68 9.51
CA LEU A 141 17.65 8.89 8.38
C LEU A 141 19.09 9.22 7.99
N SER A 142 19.85 9.93 8.83
CA SER A 142 21.25 10.25 8.58
C SER A 142 22.16 9.02 8.76
N GLY A 143 23.42 9.12 8.30
CA GLY A 143 24.43 8.07 8.51
C GLY A 143 24.12 6.77 7.73
N PRO A 144 24.04 5.60 8.40
CA PRO A 144 23.91 4.31 7.72
C PRO A 144 22.69 4.19 6.80
N ALA A 145 21.55 4.76 7.18
CA ALA A 145 20.34 4.70 6.33
C ALA A 145 20.54 5.47 5.02
N ARG A 146 21.12 6.68 5.10
CA ARG A 146 21.48 7.46 3.90
C ARG A 146 22.48 6.71 3.02
N GLU A 147 23.45 6.04 3.61
CA GLU A 147 24.44 5.27 2.86
C GLU A 147 23.85 4.02 2.20
N ALA A 148 22.96 3.31 2.90
CA ALA A 148 22.22 2.19 2.34
C ALA A 148 21.35 2.62 1.15
N ALA A 149 20.68 3.78 1.26
CA ALA A 149 19.84 4.34 0.20
C ALA A 149 20.62 4.65 -1.10
N ARG A 150 21.89 5.04 -1.01
CA ARG A 150 22.76 5.29 -2.19
C ARG A 150 23.03 4.04 -3.03
N HIS A 151 22.75 2.86 -2.48
CA HIS A 151 22.94 1.57 -3.16
C HIS A 151 21.63 0.94 -3.59
N ALA A 152 20.49 1.55 -3.29
CA ALA A 152 19.18 1.10 -3.72
C ALA A 152 18.74 1.92 -4.93
N SER A 153 18.63 1.27 -6.09
CA SER A 153 18.08 1.91 -7.28
C SER A 153 16.57 2.08 -7.12
N GLY A 154 16.09 3.32 -7.18
CA GLY A 154 14.65 3.61 -7.21
C GLY A 154 13.99 3.18 -8.53
N PHE A 155 14.78 2.89 -9.58
CA PHE A 155 14.25 2.42 -10.86
C PHE A 155 14.06 0.91 -10.85
N GLU A 156 15.08 0.16 -10.44
CA GLU A 156 15.05 -1.31 -10.38
C GLU A 156 14.06 -1.85 -9.36
N GLN A 157 13.76 -1.07 -8.33
CA GLN A 157 12.82 -1.46 -7.29
C GLN A 157 11.37 -1.05 -7.60
N SER A 158 11.07 -0.61 -8.83
CA SER A 158 9.72 -0.23 -9.22
C SER A 158 9.08 -1.27 -10.14
N LEU A 159 7.77 -1.49 -10.03
CA LEU A 159 7.01 -2.33 -10.97
C LEU A 159 7.00 -1.79 -12.41
N VAL A 160 7.43 -0.54 -12.62
CA VAL A 160 7.47 0.15 -13.91
C VAL A 160 8.87 0.66 -14.28
N LYS A 161 9.92 -0.13 -13.99
CA LYS A 161 11.35 0.20 -14.19
C LYS A 161 11.65 1.04 -15.45
N GLY A 162 11.26 0.53 -16.62
CA GLY A 162 11.53 1.18 -17.91
C GLY A 162 10.84 2.53 -18.08
N LYS A 163 9.65 2.73 -17.47
CA LYS A 163 8.96 4.04 -17.50
C LYS A 163 9.71 5.06 -16.64
N ARG A 164 10.18 4.66 -15.45
CA ARG A 164 10.96 5.53 -14.53
C ARG A 164 12.26 6.00 -15.19
N ALA A 165 13.03 5.09 -15.78
CA ALA A 165 14.26 5.42 -16.48
C ALA A 165 14.00 6.40 -17.64
N GLY A 166 13.03 6.11 -18.51
CA GLY A 166 12.69 7.00 -19.62
C GLY A 166 12.24 8.39 -19.19
N MET A 167 11.53 8.53 -18.06
CA MET A 167 11.14 9.84 -17.53
C MET A 167 12.33 10.64 -17.00
N ALA A 168 13.33 9.99 -16.40
CA ALA A 168 14.54 10.66 -15.98
C ALA A 168 15.42 11.09 -17.18
N GLU A 169 15.39 10.34 -18.29
CA GLU A 169 15.99 10.78 -19.56
C GLU A 169 15.24 11.98 -20.19
N ASP A 170 13.91 11.99 -20.12
CA ASP A 170 13.10 13.15 -20.53
C ASP A 170 13.42 14.39 -19.68
N TYR A 171 13.60 14.21 -18.37
CA TYR A 171 14.03 15.28 -17.46
C TYR A 171 15.42 15.82 -17.82
N ALA A 172 16.39 14.93 -18.06
CA ALA A 172 17.74 15.34 -18.46
C ALA A 172 17.71 16.15 -19.77
N ARG A 173 16.90 15.74 -20.75
CA ARG A 173 16.68 16.50 -21.99
C ARG A 173 16.02 17.86 -21.75
N HIS A 174 15.09 17.95 -20.80
CA HIS A 174 14.43 19.20 -20.44
C HIS A 174 15.40 20.21 -19.80
N VAL A 175 16.29 19.76 -18.91
CA VAL A 175 17.28 20.62 -18.25
C VAL A 175 18.42 21.02 -19.20
N GLY A 176 18.81 20.13 -20.12
CA GLY A 176 19.84 20.42 -21.12
C GLY A 176 21.26 20.25 -20.58
N ALA A 177 22.14 21.24 -20.80
CA ALA A 177 23.56 21.13 -20.50
C ALA A 177 23.88 20.96 -19.00
N ASP A 178 22.98 21.45 -18.13
CA ASP A 178 23.13 21.39 -16.67
C ASP A 178 22.39 20.18 -16.05
N ALA A 179 21.97 19.21 -16.88
CA ALA A 179 21.27 18.03 -16.42
C ALA A 179 22.12 17.22 -15.43
N PRO A 180 21.54 16.75 -14.31
CA PRO A 180 22.24 15.84 -13.41
C PRO A 180 22.51 14.50 -14.10
N LEU A 181 23.46 13.73 -13.56
CA LEU A 181 23.67 12.37 -14.04
C LEU A 181 22.42 11.53 -13.73
N LEU A 182 22.06 10.65 -14.65
CA LEU A 182 20.92 9.74 -14.47
C LEU A 182 21.05 8.93 -13.17
N GLN A 183 22.28 8.55 -12.83
CA GLN A 183 22.60 7.83 -11.60
C GLN A 183 22.26 8.63 -10.33
N ASP A 184 22.41 9.96 -10.35
CA ASP A 184 22.07 10.80 -9.20
C ASP A 184 20.56 10.86 -8.94
N VAL A 185 19.76 10.68 -10.00
CA VAL A 185 18.31 10.51 -9.90
C VAL A 185 17.98 9.09 -9.47
N GLU A 186 18.55 8.07 -10.11
CA GLU A 186 18.25 6.67 -9.82
C GLU A 186 18.51 6.29 -8.34
N TYR A 187 19.64 6.73 -7.79
CA TYR A 187 20.07 6.41 -6.42
C TYR A 187 19.80 7.55 -5.42
N GLY A 188 18.97 8.53 -5.81
CA GLY A 188 18.59 9.68 -4.99
C GLY A 188 17.44 9.42 -4.01
N LEU A 189 17.02 8.16 -3.86
CA LEU A 189 15.80 7.75 -3.15
C LEU A 189 15.70 8.22 -1.69
N TRP A 190 16.84 8.45 -1.03
CA TRP A 190 16.88 8.95 0.35
C TRP A 190 16.05 10.22 0.53
N ALA A 191 16.02 11.11 -0.47
CA ALA A 191 15.23 12.33 -0.41
C ALA A 191 13.71 12.05 -0.33
N ALA A 192 13.22 11.06 -1.07
CA ALA A 192 11.82 10.62 -0.96
C ALA A 192 11.52 9.96 0.37
N LEU A 193 12.45 9.18 0.94
CA LEU A 193 12.27 8.57 2.25
C LEU A 193 12.15 9.61 3.38
N VAL A 194 12.92 10.70 3.30
CA VAL A 194 12.78 11.84 4.20
C VAL A 194 11.40 12.49 4.05
N ALA A 195 10.97 12.77 2.82
CA ALA A 195 9.66 13.35 2.56
C ALA A 195 8.52 12.42 3.01
N ASN A 196 8.69 11.10 2.91
CA ASN A 196 7.72 10.14 3.41
C ASN A 196 7.48 10.32 4.92
N VAL A 197 8.55 10.31 5.73
CA VAL A 197 8.47 10.48 7.19
C VAL A 197 7.84 11.82 7.58
N GLU A 198 8.21 12.91 6.91
CA GLU A 198 7.64 14.23 7.20
C GLU A 198 6.18 14.33 6.77
N SER A 199 5.80 13.76 5.61
CA SER A 199 4.40 13.75 5.16
C SER A 199 3.49 12.92 6.07
N CYS A 200 4.01 11.85 6.67
CA CYS A 200 3.32 11.06 7.69
C CYS A 200 3.04 11.91 8.96
N ARG A 201 4.00 12.75 9.36
CA ARG A 201 3.83 13.70 10.46
C ARG A 201 2.79 14.77 10.12
N ASP A 202 2.90 15.42 8.96
CA ASP A 202 1.94 16.43 8.50
C ASP A 202 0.50 15.88 8.47
N LEU A 203 0.33 14.63 8.05
CA LEU A 203 -0.97 13.94 8.03
C LEU A 203 -1.59 13.86 9.43
N VAL A 204 -0.82 13.41 10.43
CA VAL A 204 -1.30 13.23 11.80
C VAL A 204 -1.50 14.58 12.49
N ASP A 205 -0.62 15.54 12.25
CA ASP A 205 -0.74 16.89 12.79
C ASP A 205 -1.97 17.61 12.23
N GLY A 206 -2.32 17.36 10.96
CA GLY A 206 -3.52 17.89 10.32
C GLY A 206 -4.84 17.45 10.94
N ILE A 207 -4.84 16.43 11.80
CA ILE A 207 -6.03 15.96 12.53
C ILE A 207 -5.79 15.88 14.05
N ALA A 208 -4.73 16.48 14.59
CA ALA A 208 -4.27 16.23 15.96
C ALA A 208 -5.34 16.46 17.05
N ASP A 209 -6.23 17.42 16.85
CA ASP A 209 -7.28 17.78 17.83
C ASP A 209 -8.54 16.90 17.72
N ALA A 210 -8.63 16.05 16.71
CA ALA A 210 -9.80 15.23 16.47
C ALA A 210 -9.81 13.96 17.36
N PRO A 211 -10.99 13.53 17.88
CA PRO A 211 -11.12 12.30 18.65
C PRO A 211 -10.55 11.04 18.00
N THR A 212 -10.70 10.89 16.67
CA THR A 212 -10.22 9.72 15.93
C THR A 212 -8.70 9.73 15.68
N ALA A 213 -7.99 10.83 15.98
CA ALA A 213 -6.57 10.99 15.64
C ALA A 213 -5.65 9.94 16.28
N SER A 214 -5.97 9.49 17.51
CA SER A 214 -5.19 8.46 18.20
C SER A 214 -5.27 7.10 17.49
N LEU A 215 -6.44 6.74 16.96
CA LEU A 215 -6.65 5.52 16.17
C LEU A 215 -5.83 5.56 14.89
N VAL A 216 -5.82 6.69 14.18
CA VAL A 216 -5.03 6.87 12.93
C VAL A 216 -3.53 6.77 13.23
N ARG A 217 -3.04 7.50 14.24
CA ARG A 217 -1.63 7.49 14.66
C ARG A 217 -1.18 6.08 15.05
N GLN A 218 -2.01 5.36 15.82
CA GLN A 218 -1.72 3.99 16.22
C GLN A 218 -1.72 3.04 15.01
N GLY A 219 -2.70 3.18 14.11
CA GLY A 219 -2.76 2.41 12.86
C GLY A 219 -1.53 2.57 11.98
N LEU A 220 -1.05 3.81 11.82
CA LEU A 220 0.21 4.09 11.11
C LEU A 220 1.40 3.43 11.81
N ALA A 221 1.48 3.52 13.15
CA ALA A 221 2.57 2.91 13.90
C ALA A 221 2.55 1.37 13.80
N ASP A 222 1.38 0.76 13.84
CA ASP A 222 1.21 -0.68 13.73
C ASP A 222 1.60 -1.20 12.36
N ARG A 223 1.36 -0.42 11.28
CA ARG A 223 1.89 -0.76 9.95
C ARG A 223 3.40 -0.96 9.97
N TYR A 224 4.16 0.02 10.45
CA TYR A 224 5.62 -0.08 10.41
C TYR A 224 6.16 -1.19 11.32
N ARG A 225 5.50 -1.45 12.46
CA ARG A 225 5.83 -2.62 13.31
C ARG A 225 5.53 -3.93 12.60
N ALA A 226 4.39 -4.01 11.90
CA ALA A 226 3.95 -5.22 11.20
C ALA A 226 4.83 -5.53 9.98
N VAL A 227 5.25 -4.52 9.21
CA VAL A 227 6.23 -4.67 8.13
C VAL A 227 7.55 -5.18 8.67
N GLU A 228 8.08 -4.56 9.74
CA GLU A 228 9.34 -4.99 10.37
C GLU A 228 9.28 -6.46 10.81
N ARG A 229 8.19 -6.86 11.47
CA ARG A 229 8.00 -8.22 11.96
C ARG A 229 7.82 -9.22 10.81
N THR A 230 7.06 -8.88 9.79
CA THR A 230 6.85 -9.75 8.61
C THR A 230 8.16 -10.00 7.88
N LEU A 231 9.02 -9.00 7.71
CA LEU A 231 10.28 -9.17 6.98
C LEU A 231 11.36 -9.92 7.78
N ARG A 232 11.32 -9.89 9.12
CA ARG A 232 12.40 -10.44 9.96
C ARG A 232 12.06 -11.74 10.69
N ALA A 233 10.78 -12.09 10.82
CA ALA A 233 10.41 -13.29 11.56
C ALA A 233 10.86 -14.56 10.83
N GLU A 234 11.46 -15.49 11.57
CA GLU A 234 11.82 -16.81 11.05
C GLU A 234 10.57 -17.69 10.90
N HIS A 235 9.68 -17.62 11.90
CA HIS A 235 8.48 -18.42 12.00
C HIS A 235 7.28 -17.56 12.38
N LEU A 236 6.19 -17.72 11.62
CA LEU A 236 4.89 -17.10 11.90
C LEU A 236 3.81 -18.13 11.62
N SER A 237 2.77 -18.17 12.46
CA SER A 237 1.57 -18.96 12.15
C SER A 237 0.73 -18.26 11.08
N ARG A 238 -0.19 -18.98 10.43
CA ARG A 238 -1.14 -18.37 9.49
C ARG A 238 -2.00 -17.28 10.14
N LEU A 239 -2.31 -17.43 11.42
CA LEU A 239 -3.05 -16.44 12.20
C LEU A 239 -2.21 -15.18 12.43
N ASP A 240 -0.93 -15.34 12.81
CA ASP A 240 -0.01 -14.20 12.94
C ASP A 240 0.17 -13.48 11.60
N LEU A 241 0.31 -14.22 10.51
CA LEU A 241 0.42 -13.68 9.16
C LEU A 241 -0.85 -12.92 8.74
N ALA A 242 -2.05 -13.40 9.10
CA ALA A 242 -3.28 -12.66 8.85
C ALA A 242 -3.31 -11.32 9.62
N ALA A 243 -2.99 -11.37 10.92
CA ALA A 243 -3.00 -10.17 11.78
C ALA A 243 -1.96 -9.14 11.31
N LEU A 244 -0.71 -9.58 11.10
CA LEU A 244 0.37 -8.72 10.60
C LEU A 244 0.08 -8.24 9.17
N GLY A 245 -0.47 -9.11 8.32
CA GLY A 245 -0.85 -8.76 6.95
C GLY A 245 -1.84 -7.61 6.91
N GLY A 246 -2.93 -7.68 7.69
CA GLY A 246 -3.91 -6.61 7.78
C GLY A 246 -3.34 -5.30 8.31
N GLN A 247 -2.40 -5.36 9.25
CA GLN A 247 -1.72 -4.17 9.79
C GLN A 247 -0.68 -3.60 8.81
N SER A 248 -0.02 -4.45 8.02
CA SER A 248 1.07 -4.06 7.13
C SER A 248 0.64 -3.25 5.92
N ILE A 249 -0.65 -3.02 5.70
CA ILE A 249 -1.16 -2.18 4.60
C ILE A 249 -1.86 -0.93 5.13
N LEU A 250 -2.02 0.09 4.31
CA LEU A 250 -2.51 1.41 4.75
C LEU A 250 -4.03 1.51 4.91
N VAL A 251 -4.77 0.41 4.85
CA VAL A 251 -6.25 0.44 4.82
C VAL A 251 -6.84 1.04 6.10
N LEU A 252 -6.43 0.53 7.27
CA LEU A 252 -6.92 1.03 8.55
C LEU A 252 -6.60 2.53 8.74
N PRO A 253 -5.34 3.00 8.59
CA PRO A 253 -5.05 4.42 8.75
C PRO A 253 -5.74 5.29 7.69
N THR A 254 -5.87 4.83 6.44
CA THR A 254 -6.59 5.57 5.38
C THR A 254 -8.06 5.75 5.72
N LEU A 255 -8.75 4.66 6.05
CA LEU A 255 -10.16 4.71 6.42
C LEU A 255 -10.38 5.49 7.71
N GLY A 256 -9.54 5.27 8.73
CA GLY A 256 -9.59 6.00 9.99
C GLY A 256 -9.42 7.50 9.78
N TYR A 257 -8.49 7.91 8.90
CA TYR A 257 -8.27 9.31 8.56
C TYR A 257 -9.49 9.94 7.87
N PHE A 258 -10.07 9.28 6.88
CA PHE A 258 -11.26 9.83 6.22
C PHE A 258 -12.52 9.81 7.11
N VAL A 259 -12.68 8.81 7.99
CA VAL A 259 -13.73 8.83 9.02
C VAL A 259 -13.52 9.99 9.98
N CYS A 260 -12.28 10.23 10.43
CA CYS A 260 -11.93 11.38 11.25
C CYS A 260 -12.32 12.70 10.57
N VAL A 261 -11.95 12.89 9.31
CA VAL A 261 -12.27 14.13 8.58
C VAL A 261 -13.79 14.30 8.43
N LEU A 262 -14.53 13.26 8.09
CA LEU A 262 -15.98 13.33 7.92
C LEU A 262 -16.73 13.58 9.25
N ASN A 263 -16.37 12.82 10.28
CA ASN A 263 -17.15 12.70 11.52
C ASN A 263 -16.63 13.53 12.68
N ASP A 264 -15.41 14.07 12.61
CA ASP A 264 -14.85 14.92 13.66
C ASP A 264 -14.53 16.34 13.16
N VAL A 265 -14.09 16.49 11.90
CA VAL A 265 -13.62 17.78 11.37
C VAL A 265 -14.73 18.53 10.63
N LEU A 266 -15.36 17.91 9.64
CA LEU A 266 -16.33 18.60 8.77
C LEU A 266 -17.71 18.68 9.40
N ALA A 267 -18.25 17.53 9.83
CA ALA A 267 -19.58 17.47 10.45
C ALA A 267 -19.55 16.48 11.63
N PRO A 268 -19.24 16.99 12.85
CA PRO A 268 -19.15 16.20 14.08
C PRO A 268 -20.38 15.32 14.33
N VAL A 269 -20.15 14.01 14.53
CA VAL A 269 -21.23 13.03 14.75
C VAL A 269 -21.39 12.72 16.25
N PRO A 270 -22.60 12.86 16.82
CA PRO A 270 -22.89 12.40 18.18
C PRO A 270 -22.58 10.90 18.35
N GLY A 271 -21.94 10.53 19.46
CA GLY A 271 -21.61 9.13 19.74
C GLY A 271 -20.29 8.62 19.13
N GLN A 272 -19.61 9.40 18.27
CA GLN A 272 -18.30 9.04 17.70
C GLN A 272 -17.27 8.67 18.78
N ARG A 273 -17.21 9.45 19.87
CA ARG A 273 -16.31 9.15 21.01
C ARG A 273 -16.63 7.82 21.69
N ALA A 274 -17.91 7.44 21.76
CA ALA A 274 -18.31 6.19 22.42
C ALA A 274 -17.92 4.97 21.58
N VAL A 275 -18.12 5.02 20.26
CA VAL A 275 -17.72 3.93 19.33
C VAL A 275 -16.20 3.82 19.17
N LEU A 276 -15.46 4.89 19.45
CA LEU A 276 -14.00 4.86 19.55
C LEU A 276 -13.57 4.21 20.87
N ALA A 277 -14.16 4.62 21.99
CA ALA A 277 -13.78 4.16 23.32
C ALA A 277 -14.04 2.67 23.54
N ASP A 278 -15.08 2.10 22.94
CA ASP A 278 -15.40 0.68 23.04
C ASP A 278 -14.74 -0.20 21.97
N GLY A 279 -13.96 0.40 21.05
CA GLY A 279 -13.23 -0.31 20.00
C GLY A 279 -14.06 -0.67 18.76
N THR A 280 -15.36 -0.36 18.71
CA THR A 280 -16.23 -0.75 17.59
C THR A 280 -15.68 -0.28 16.24
N LEU A 281 -15.24 0.99 16.14
CA LEU A 281 -14.68 1.49 14.89
C LEU A 281 -13.37 0.75 14.54
N SER A 282 -12.50 0.53 15.52
CA SER A 282 -11.22 -0.16 15.33
C SER A 282 -11.40 -1.58 14.78
N ASP A 283 -12.38 -2.31 15.30
CA ASP A 283 -12.69 -3.68 14.85
C ASP A 283 -13.18 -3.71 13.40
N LEU A 284 -14.04 -2.76 13.01
CA LEU A 284 -14.52 -2.65 11.64
C LEU A 284 -13.40 -2.27 10.65
N LEU A 285 -12.53 -1.35 11.04
CA LEU A 285 -11.39 -0.99 10.21
C LEU A 285 -10.38 -2.14 10.09
N SER A 286 -10.22 -2.93 11.14
CA SER A 286 -9.37 -4.13 11.13
C SER A 286 -9.94 -5.21 10.21
N ASP A 287 -11.27 -5.40 10.21
CA ASP A 287 -11.95 -6.29 9.27
C ASP A 287 -11.74 -5.84 7.82
N ALA A 288 -11.97 -4.55 7.54
CA ALA A 288 -11.75 -4.00 6.22
C ALA A 288 -10.29 -4.18 5.76
N ALA A 289 -9.33 -3.91 6.64
CA ALA A 289 -7.90 -4.09 6.34
C ALA A 289 -7.54 -5.54 6.05
N LEU A 290 -8.02 -6.49 6.84
CA LEU A 290 -7.77 -7.91 6.57
C LEU A 290 -8.38 -8.36 5.25
N LEU A 291 -9.64 -7.99 4.97
CA LEU A 291 -10.30 -8.35 3.71
C LEU A 291 -9.52 -7.83 2.50
N VAL A 292 -9.10 -6.56 2.54
CA VAL A 292 -8.33 -5.94 1.45
C VAL A 292 -6.94 -6.58 1.34
N ARG A 293 -6.27 -6.91 2.46
CA ARG A 293 -4.97 -7.62 2.42
C ARG A 293 -5.11 -8.96 1.72
N LEU A 294 -6.10 -9.75 2.11
CA LEU A 294 -6.31 -11.06 1.50
C LEU A 294 -6.63 -10.94 0.01
N GLN A 295 -7.41 -9.92 -0.39
CA GLN A 295 -7.67 -9.66 -1.81
C GLN A 295 -6.41 -9.27 -2.59
N ASN A 296 -5.54 -8.44 -2.00
CA ASN A 296 -4.26 -8.08 -2.61
C ASN A 296 -3.38 -9.30 -2.84
N ASP A 297 -3.27 -10.17 -1.84
CA ASP A 297 -2.34 -11.29 -1.85
C ASP A 297 -2.85 -12.50 -2.64
N LEU A 298 -4.14 -12.84 -2.52
CA LEU A 298 -4.72 -14.04 -3.13
C LEU A 298 -5.55 -13.71 -4.38
N GLY A 299 -6.12 -12.51 -4.47
CA GLY A 299 -7.10 -12.16 -5.48
C GLY A 299 -8.53 -12.59 -5.13
N THR A 300 -9.50 -11.75 -5.48
CA THR A 300 -10.92 -11.94 -5.15
C THR A 300 -11.48 -13.27 -5.69
N ARG A 301 -11.00 -13.71 -6.86
CA ARG A 301 -11.47 -14.94 -7.50
C ARG A 301 -11.08 -16.19 -6.70
N LEU A 302 -9.81 -16.29 -6.27
CA LEU A 302 -9.39 -17.43 -5.46
C LEU A 302 -10.11 -17.44 -4.11
N LEU A 303 -10.19 -16.29 -3.43
CA LEU A 303 -10.82 -16.22 -2.11
C LEU A 303 -12.27 -16.72 -2.08
N ARG A 304 -13.05 -16.40 -3.12
CA ARG A 304 -14.48 -16.75 -3.23
C ARG A 304 -14.72 -18.10 -3.92
N MET A 305 -13.67 -18.75 -4.40
CA MET A 305 -13.79 -20.04 -5.07
C MET A 305 -14.11 -21.16 -4.07
N PRO A 306 -15.01 -22.11 -4.39
CA PRO A 306 -15.23 -23.28 -3.55
C PRO A 306 -13.94 -24.06 -3.33
N ALA A 307 -13.72 -24.57 -2.11
CA ALA A 307 -12.49 -25.29 -1.74
C ALA A 307 -12.15 -26.45 -2.68
N VAL A 308 -13.16 -27.18 -3.18
CA VAL A 308 -12.96 -28.28 -4.15
C VAL A 308 -12.33 -27.78 -5.45
N GLN A 309 -12.75 -26.61 -5.94
CA GLN A 309 -12.20 -26.01 -7.16
C GLN A 309 -10.78 -25.48 -6.91
N GLN A 310 -10.52 -24.83 -5.77
CA GLN A 310 -9.18 -24.40 -5.39
C GLN A 310 -8.21 -25.58 -5.34
N HIS A 311 -8.62 -26.67 -4.69
CA HIS A 311 -7.83 -27.89 -4.58
C HIS A 311 -7.57 -28.52 -5.95
N ALA A 312 -8.57 -28.54 -6.84
CA ALA A 312 -8.41 -29.01 -8.21
C ALA A 312 -7.39 -28.18 -9.01
N LEU A 313 -7.36 -26.85 -8.82
CA LEU A 313 -6.37 -25.97 -9.45
C LEU A 313 -4.95 -26.27 -8.94
N ILE A 314 -4.75 -26.38 -7.63
CA ILE A 314 -3.42 -26.70 -7.08
C ILE A 314 -2.97 -28.09 -7.52
N ASN A 315 -3.85 -29.10 -7.50
CA ASN A 315 -3.52 -30.45 -7.95
C ASN A 315 -3.15 -30.52 -9.44
N ARG A 316 -3.65 -29.59 -10.28
CA ARG A 316 -3.20 -29.46 -11.66
C ARG A 316 -1.72 -29.06 -11.73
N ILE A 317 -1.29 -28.12 -10.88
CA ILE A 317 0.11 -27.70 -10.79
C ILE A 317 0.98 -28.83 -10.23
N VAL A 318 0.51 -29.54 -9.19
CA VAL A 318 1.22 -30.70 -8.61
C VAL A 318 1.49 -31.75 -9.69
N ARG A 319 0.47 -32.18 -10.43
CA ARG A 319 0.64 -33.15 -11.53
C ARG A 319 1.60 -32.67 -12.63
N ALA A 320 1.59 -31.36 -12.92
CA ALA A 320 2.53 -30.78 -13.86
C ALA A 320 3.98 -30.79 -13.34
N CYS A 321 4.18 -30.71 -12.02
CA CYS A 321 5.49 -30.89 -11.40
C CYS A 321 5.88 -32.38 -11.32
N ASP A 322 4.98 -33.31 -11.12
CA ASP A 322 5.35 -34.74 -11.11
C ASP A 322 5.79 -35.25 -12.50
N ALA A 323 5.28 -34.65 -13.58
CA ALA A 323 5.55 -35.06 -14.97
C ALA A 323 6.89 -34.54 -15.55
N GLY A 324 7.92 -34.31 -14.73
CA GLY A 324 9.19 -33.69 -15.11
C GLY A 324 9.35 -32.26 -14.62
N GLY A 325 8.91 -32.03 -13.38
CA GLY A 325 8.92 -30.78 -12.61
C GLY A 325 10.27 -30.31 -12.13
N PRO A 326 10.35 -29.07 -11.62
CA PRO A 326 11.34 -28.71 -10.63
C PRO A 326 11.05 -29.48 -9.33
N ASP A 327 12.12 -29.89 -8.66
CA ASP A 327 12.04 -30.54 -7.35
C ASP A 327 12.04 -29.53 -6.19
N THR A 328 12.30 -28.25 -6.48
CA THR A 328 12.44 -27.19 -5.48
C THR A 328 11.13 -26.41 -5.26
N ALA A 329 10.98 -25.85 -4.06
CA ALA A 329 9.85 -24.98 -3.72
C ALA A 329 9.75 -23.77 -4.66
N GLU A 330 10.87 -23.12 -4.98
CA GLU A 330 10.93 -21.98 -5.88
C GLU A 330 10.47 -22.35 -7.29
N GLY A 331 10.97 -23.46 -7.85
CA GLY A 331 10.54 -23.88 -9.18
C GLY A 331 9.06 -24.24 -9.25
N ALA A 332 8.48 -24.80 -8.19
CA ALA A 332 7.04 -25.06 -8.13
C ALA A 332 6.21 -23.76 -8.16
N LEU A 333 6.67 -22.72 -7.46
CA LEU A 333 6.06 -21.39 -7.49
C LEU A 333 6.24 -20.72 -8.85
N ASP A 334 7.39 -20.87 -9.50
CA ASP A 334 7.62 -20.38 -10.87
C ASP A 334 6.67 -21.03 -11.87
N ARG A 335 6.42 -22.34 -11.74
CA ARG A 335 5.41 -23.03 -12.56
C ARG A 335 4.02 -22.47 -12.34
N LEU A 336 3.64 -22.19 -11.10
CA LEU A 336 2.36 -21.53 -10.80
C LEU A 336 2.31 -20.12 -11.40
N ALA A 337 3.42 -19.37 -11.36
CA ALA A 337 3.50 -18.03 -11.94
C ALA A 337 3.29 -18.03 -13.47
N VAL A 338 3.68 -19.08 -14.19
CA VAL A 338 3.45 -19.18 -15.64
C VAL A 338 2.15 -19.89 -16.03
N ASP A 339 1.38 -20.44 -15.08
CA ASP A 339 0.07 -21.05 -15.37
C ASP A 339 -0.89 -20.00 -15.95
N PRO A 340 -1.60 -20.27 -17.06
CA PRO A 340 -2.42 -19.28 -17.74
C PRO A 340 -3.73 -18.92 -17.00
N ASP A 341 -4.10 -19.64 -15.94
CA ASP A 341 -5.34 -19.41 -15.22
C ASP A 341 -5.30 -18.06 -14.50
N THR A 342 -6.27 -17.20 -14.85
CA THR A 342 -6.36 -15.85 -14.32
C THR A 342 -6.71 -15.79 -12.84
N ALA A 343 -7.13 -16.90 -12.23
CA ALA A 343 -7.28 -16.99 -10.78
C ALA A 343 -5.97 -16.69 -10.03
N PHE A 344 -4.81 -17.03 -10.61
CA PHE A 344 -3.50 -16.84 -9.98
C PHE A 344 -2.88 -15.46 -10.22
N ASN A 345 -3.57 -14.51 -10.88
CA ASN A 345 -2.97 -13.24 -11.30
C ASN A 345 -2.28 -12.44 -10.17
N ARG A 346 -2.80 -12.48 -8.94
CA ARG A 346 -2.21 -11.78 -7.78
C ARG A 346 -1.01 -12.54 -7.22
N LEU A 347 -1.15 -13.83 -6.99
CA LEU A 347 -0.03 -14.70 -6.58
C LEU A 347 1.12 -14.64 -7.59
N ARG A 348 0.83 -14.64 -8.90
CA ARG A 348 1.83 -14.47 -9.96
C ARG A 348 2.65 -13.20 -9.78
N LYS A 349 1.98 -12.06 -9.53
CA LYS A 349 2.66 -10.77 -9.30
C LYS A 349 3.66 -10.90 -8.15
N ASP A 350 3.22 -11.45 -7.02
CA ASP A 350 4.07 -11.56 -5.83
C ASP A 350 5.19 -12.59 -5.96
N ILE A 351 4.97 -13.68 -6.71
CA ILE A 351 6.00 -14.67 -7.01
C ILE A 351 7.08 -14.03 -7.90
N VAL A 352 6.69 -13.44 -9.03
CA VAL A 352 7.62 -12.87 -10.02
C VAL A 352 8.45 -11.73 -9.43
N ASN A 353 7.83 -10.87 -8.61
CA ASN A 353 8.52 -9.72 -8.01
C ASN A 353 9.13 -10.03 -6.63
N GLY A 354 8.96 -11.25 -6.12
CA GLY A 354 9.45 -11.63 -4.78
C GLY A 354 8.85 -10.78 -3.66
N GLU A 355 7.62 -10.29 -3.80
CA GLU A 355 6.94 -9.46 -2.80
C GLU A 355 6.48 -10.28 -1.60
N ALA A 356 6.37 -9.66 -0.42
CA ALA A 356 5.83 -10.32 0.77
C ALA A 356 4.33 -10.61 0.61
N ASN A 357 3.94 -11.88 0.77
CA ASN A 357 2.57 -12.36 0.62
C ASN A 357 2.27 -13.40 1.70
N VAL A 358 1.14 -13.24 2.40
CA VAL A 358 0.78 -14.07 3.57
C VAL A 358 0.53 -15.53 3.16
N ALA A 359 -0.02 -15.78 1.98
CA ALA A 359 -0.29 -17.12 1.46
C ALA A 359 0.97 -17.83 0.95
N LEU A 360 1.96 -17.08 0.49
CA LEU A 360 3.23 -17.62 -0.01
C LEU A 360 4.26 -17.89 1.09
N TRP A 361 4.06 -17.37 2.30
CA TRP A 361 5.04 -17.42 3.38
C TRP A 361 5.59 -18.83 3.67
N HIS A 362 4.69 -19.79 3.88
CA HIS A 362 5.05 -21.18 4.18
C HIS A 362 5.53 -21.91 2.93
N ALA A 363 4.92 -21.65 1.77
CA ALA A 363 5.30 -22.28 0.51
C ALA A 363 6.75 -21.95 0.13
N ARG A 364 7.17 -20.69 0.27
CA ARG A 364 8.56 -20.25 0.01
C ARG A 364 9.59 -20.86 0.96
N ARG A 365 9.16 -21.33 2.13
CA ARG A 365 10.02 -21.92 3.17
C ARG A 365 9.97 -23.45 3.17
N ALA A 366 9.25 -24.06 2.25
CA ALA A 366 9.22 -25.51 2.09
C ALA A 366 10.53 -26.02 1.49
N THR A 367 10.85 -27.29 1.78
CA THR A 367 12.08 -27.95 1.33
C THR A 367 12.03 -28.41 -0.13
N ASP A 368 10.83 -28.68 -0.64
CA ASP A 368 10.60 -29.30 -1.94
C ASP A 368 9.30 -28.80 -2.58
N ALA A 369 9.15 -29.09 -3.88
CA ALA A 369 8.01 -28.68 -4.70
C ALA A 369 6.65 -29.13 -4.14
N THR A 370 6.54 -30.39 -3.72
CA THR A 370 5.30 -30.97 -3.19
C THR A 370 4.89 -30.28 -1.90
N SER A 371 5.82 -30.14 -0.96
CA SER A 371 5.60 -29.47 0.32
C SER A 371 5.22 -27.99 0.12
N ALA A 372 5.81 -27.31 -0.87
CA ALA A 372 5.46 -25.93 -1.20
C ALA A 372 4.01 -25.79 -1.68
N LEU A 373 3.58 -26.66 -2.60
CA LEU A 373 2.22 -26.63 -3.15
C LEU A 373 1.18 -27.07 -2.12
N THR A 374 1.49 -28.04 -1.25
CA THR A 374 0.65 -28.39 -0.10
C THR A 374 0.51 -27.23 0.87
N ALA A 375 1.61 -26.58 1.25
CA ALA A 375 1.59 -25.43 2.15
C ALA A 375 0.79 -24.25 1.59
N LEU A 376 0.85 -24.04 0.26
CA LEU A 376 0.02 -23.06 -0.43
C LEU A 376 -1.46 -23.45 -0.41
N ALA A 377 -1.81 -24.70 -0.72
CA ALA A 377 -3.20 -25.17 -0.69
C ALA A 377 -3.84 -24.98 0.69
N ASP A 378 -3.12 -25.35 1.75
CA ASP A 378 -3.57 -25.15 3.13
C ASP A 378 -3.76 -23.67 3.46
N SER A 379 -2.86 -22.80 2.98
CA SER A 379 -2.95 -21.36 3.20
C SER A 379 -4.14 -20.76 2.45
N LEU A 380 -4.40 -21.18 1.21
CA LEU A 380 -5.59 -20.78 0.45
C LEU A 380 -6.88 -21.15 1.19
N ALA A 381 -6.98 -22.40 1.66
CA ALA A 381 -8.15 -22.86 2.39
C ALA A 381 -8.36 -22.07 3.69
N TYR A 382 -7.29 -21.86 4.46
CA TYR A 382 -7.32 -21.09 5.71
C TYR A 382 -7.77 -19.64 5.46
N TYR A 383 -7.13 -18.93 4.53
CA TYR A 383 -7.42 -17.52 4.28
C TYR A 383 -8.77 -17.29 3.58
N SER A 384 -9.26 -18.22 2.75
CA SER A 384 -10.64 -18.16 2.23
C SER A 384 -11.70 -18.30 3.33
N GLY A 385 -11.47 -19.19 4.30
CA GLY A 385 -12.34 -19.31 5.47
C GLY A 385 -12.37 -18.03 6.29
N LEU A 386 -11.18 -17.46 6.56
CA LEU A 386 -11.04 -16.20 7.29
C LEU A 386 -11.71 -15.03 6.55
N TYR A 387 -11.51 -14.93 5.24
CA TYR A 387 -12.17 -13.92 4.41
C TYR A 387 -13.69 -13.96 4.53
N SER A 388 -14.28 -15.15 4.45
CA SER A 388 -15.74 -15.33 4.54
C SER A 388 -16.28 -14.91 5.91
N LEU A 389 -15.58 -15.29 6.99
CA LEU A 389 -15.92 -14.92 8.36
C LEU A 389 -15.88 -13.40 8.56
N HIS A 390 -14.78 -12.76 8.18
CA HIS A 390 -14.58 -11.32 8.37
C HIS A 390 -15.49 -10.49 7.47
N SER A 391 -15.84 -10.99 6.27
CA SER A 391 -16.81 -10.32 5.40
C SER A 391 -18.21 -10.28 6.03
N ALA A 392 -18.64 -11.38 6.66
CA ALA A 392 -19.92 -11.41 7.37
C ALA A 392 -19.90 -10.53 8.62
N ARG A 393 -18.80 -10.56 9.38
CA ARG A 393 -18.61 -9.72 10.57
C ARG A 393 -18.64 -8.24 10.24
N LEU A 394 -17.92 -7.81 9.19
CA LEU A 394 -17.93 -6.43 8.73
C LEU A 394 -19.34 -5.98 8.34
N ALA A 395 -20.07 -6.77 7.54
CA ALA A 395 -21.42 -6.41 7.13
C ALA A 395 -22.38 -6.21 8.32
N ALA A 396 -22.35 -7.11 9.29
CA ALA A 396 -23.16 -6.99 10.50
C ALA A 396 -22.74 -5.80 11.36
N GLY A 397 -21.44 -5.59 11.53
CA GLY A 397 -20.90 -4.51 12.35
C GLY A 397 -21.11 -3.13 11.73
N LEU A 398 -21.08 -2.98 10.40
CA LEU A 398 -21.46 -1.74 9.72
C LEU A 398 -22.93 -1.39 9.97
N ALA A 399 -23.85 -2.36 9.90
CA ALA A 399 -25.26 -2.13 10.20
C ALA A 399 -25.48 -1.73 11.67
N ALA A 400 -24.72 -2.32 12.59
CA ALA A 400 -24.75 -1.94 14.00
C ALA A 400 -24.19 -0.52 14.23
N LEU A 401 -23.12 -0.14 13.53
CA LEU A 401 -22.56 1.21 13.63
C LEU A 401 -23.52 2.28 13.09
N ASP A 402 -24.18 2.02 11.96
CA ASP A 402 -25.23 2.88 11.39
C ASP A 402 -26.30 3.20 12.44
N ALA A 403 -26.83 2.15 13.09
CA ALA A 403 -27.88 2.31 14.10
C ALA A 403 -27.43 3.08 15.36
N ARG A 404 -26.14 3.00 15.70
CA ARG A 404 -25.58 3.67 16.89
C ARG A 404 -25.26 5.14 16.66
N LEU A 405 -24.81 5.49 15.46
CA LEU A 405 -24.41 6.86 15.12
C LEU A 405 -25.55 7.69 14.52
N ASP A 406 -26.60 7.02 14.01
CA ASP A 406 -27.62 7.65 13.16
C ASP A 406 -27.01 8.43 11.97
N ASP A 407 -25.84 7.96 11.51
CA ASP A 407 -25.07 8.54 10.43
C ASP A 407 -24.38 7.41 9.65
N ARG A 408 -24.56 7.43 8.32
CA ARG A 408 -24.09 6.36 7.42
C ARG A 408 -22.82 6.71 6.66
N ARG A 409 -22.22 7.89 6.89
CA ARG A 409 -21.06 8.36 6.12
C ARG A 409 -19.85 7.45 6.34
N ALA A 410 -19.52 7.16 7.60
CA ALA A 410 -18.40 6.29 7.95
C ALA A 410 -18.58 4.86 7.42
N THR A 411 -19.75 4.26 7.57
CA THR A 411 -20.01 2.89 7.13
C THR A 411 -20.04 2.77 5.61
N THR A 412 -20.64 3.75 4.93
CA THR A 412 -20.67 3.82 3.46
C THR A 412 -19.26 3.98 2.90
N LEU A 413 -18.41 4.79 3.55
CA LEU A 413 -17.01 4.93 3.19
C LEU A 413 -16.27 3.59 3.27
N ILE A 414 -16.41 2.88 4.40
CA ILE A 414 -15.74 1.59 4.64
C ILE A 414 -16.20 0.53 3.64
N ASP A 415 -17.51 0.36 3.43
CA ASP A 415 -18.06 -0.60 2.45
C ASP A 415 -17.56 -0.30 1.03
N ARG A 416 -17.60 0.98 0.61
CA ARG A 416 -17.12 1.38 -0.72
C ARG A 416 -15.64 1.14 -0.90
N PHE A 417 -14.80 1.35 0.12
CA PHE A 417 -13.38 1.05 0.06
C PHE A 417 -13.11 -0.43 -0.17
N VAL A 418 -13.77 -1.31 0.60
CA VAL A 418 -13.61 -2.77 0.45
C VAL A 418 -14.10 -3.20 -0.94
N ARG A 419 -15.27 -2.73 -1.39
CA ARG A 419 -15.80 -3.05 -2.73
C ARG A 419 -14.94 -2.54 -3.87
N PHE A 420 -14.28 -1.39 -3.69
CA PHE A 420 -13.36 -0.87 -4.68
C PHE A 420 -12.21 -1.85 -4.90
N HIS A 421 -11.59 -2.32 -3.81
CA HIS A 421 -10.51 -3.29 -3.84
C HIS A 421 -10.96 -4.66 -4.32
N GLU A 422 -12.16 -5.13 -3.93
CA GLU A 422 -12.73 -6.38 -4.45
C GLU A 422 -12.79 -6.40 -5.99
N ARG A 423 -13.21 -5.29 -6.58
CA ARG A 423 -13.27 -5.13 -8.05
C ARG A 423 -11.87 -5.07 -8.62
N MET A 424 -11.03 -4.16 -8.14
CA MET A 424 -9.66 -3.99 -8.64
C MET A 424 -8.84 -5.29 -8.60
N TYR A 425 -8.88 -6.00 -7.47
CA TYR A 425 -8.16 -7.25 -7.27
C TYR A 425 -8.75 -8.45 -8.02
N SER A 426 -9.90 -8.29 -8.70
CA SER A 426 -10.41 -9.28 -9.65
C SER A 426 -9.79 -9.19 -11.05
N HIS A 427 -9.13 -8.07 -11.35
CA HIS A 427 -8.39 -7.85 -12.61
C HIS A 427 -6.89 -8.15 -12.44
N ALA A 428 -6.22 -8.38 -13.57
CA ALA A 428 -4.76 -8.51 -13.62
C ALA A 428 -4.10 -7.19 -13.23
N HIS A 429 -2.96 -7.24 -12.53
CA HIS A 429 -2.22 -6.04 -12.12
C HIS A 429 -1.63 -5.23 -13.29
N THR A 430 -1.58 -5.82 -14.49
CA THR A 430 -1.13 -5.20 -15.73
C THR A 430 -2.25 -4.51 -16.51
N ASP A 431 -3.52 -4.70 -16.12
CA ASP A 431 -4.69 -4.02 -16.69
C ASP A 431 -4.89 -2.69 -15.95
N PRO A 432 -5.16 -1.56 -16.61
CA PRO A 432 -5.53 -0.30 -15.95
C PRO A 432 -6.59 -0.43 -14.84
N LEU A 433 -7.52 -1.40 -14.94
CA LEU A 433 -8.53 -1.65 -13.91
C LEU A 433 -8.01 -2.43 -12.69
N GLY A 434 -6.92 -3.19 -12.85
CA GLY A 434 -6.28 -3.96 -11.79
C GLY A 434 -4.93 -3.38 -11.34
N GLU A 435 -4.45 -2.32 -11.99
CA GLU A 435 -3.25 -1.57 -11.61
C GLU A 435 -3.36 -1.11 -10.15
N TYR A 436 -2.22 -1.20 -9.45
CA TYR A 436 -2.11 -1.08 -8.01
C TYR A 436 -2.77 0.20 -7.46
N ALA A 437 -3.64 0.05 -6.47
CA ALA A 437 -3.99 1.12 -5.54
C ALA A 437 -3.22 0.87 -4.24
N ILE A 438 -2.60 1.94 -3.74
CA ILE A 438 -1.66 2.00 -2.61
C ILE A 438 -2.24 1.43 -1.33
#